data_AF-A0A7S3F5C6-F1
#
_entry.id   AF-A0A7S3F5C6-F1
#
_cell.length_a   1.000
_cell.length_b   1.000
_cell.length_c   1.000
_cell.angle_alpha   90.00
_cell.angle_beta   90.00
_cell.angle_gamma   90.00
#
_symmetry.space_group_name_H-M   'P 1'
#
loop_
_entity.id
_entity.type
_entity.pdbx_description
1 polymer ?
#
loop_
_entity_poly.entity_id
_entity_poly.type
_entity_poly.pdbx_seq_one_letter_code
_entity_poly.pdbx_strand_id
1 'polypeptide(L)'
;EYDPARVSYTEVLGAFWGMHDGRVRKPAQYASAVFVEGDAQLAEARTFLEARESESLKPVATRLRRAETFHRAEWYHQRYKHKNRLRMAAVGASVALGALPAGLHVPLQEEARVALLVATIASMLPQLLSSVFEPFFDSFE
;
A
#
# COMPACT_ATOMS: atom_id res chain seq x y z
N GLU A 1 3.93 -9.69 -10.90
CA GLU A 1 3.90 -10.86 -11.78
C GLU A 1 3.19 -12.02 -11.08
N TYR A 2 2.60 -12.93 -11.86
CA TYR A 2 1.94 -14.13 -11.38
C TYR A 2 2.17 -15.26 -12.40
N ASP A 3 1.99 -16.51 -11.98
CA ASP A 3 2.05 -17.68 -12.86
C ASP A 3 0.64 -17.99 -13.40
N PRO A 4 0.36 -17.81 -14.70
CA PRO A 4 -0.96 -18.05 -15.28
C PRO A 4 -1.44 -19.51 -15.19
N ALA A 5 -0.51 -20.47 -15.00
CA ALA A 5 -0.88 -21.87 -14.79
C ALA A 5 -1.44 -22.13 -13.38
N ARG A 6 -1.25 -21.19 -12.45
CA ARG A 6 -1.67 -21.31 -11.05
C ARG A 6 -2.74 -20.31 -10.65
N VAL A 7 -2.71 -19.11 -11.24
CA VAL A 7 -3.65 -18.03 -10.96
C VAL A 7 -4.04 -17.38 -12.29
N SER A 8 -5.33 -17.39 -12.59
CA SER A 8 -5.88 -16.72 -13.77
C SER A 8 -5.94 -15.21 -13.60
N TYR A 9 -5.99 -14.47 -14.71
CA TYR A 9 -6.16 -13.02 -14.68
C TYR A 9 -7.47 -12.60 -14.00
N THR A 10 -8.55 -13.36 -14.23
CA THR A 10 -9.84 -13.21 -13.56
C THR A 10 -9.74 -13.31 -12.03
N GLU A 11 -8.92 -14.23 -11.50
CA GLU A 11 -8.68 -14.31 -10.04
C GLU A 11 -7.89 -13.11 -9.52
N VAL A 12 -6.91 -12.61 -10.28
CA VAL A 12 -6.18 -11.37 -9.95
C VAL A 12 -7.13 -10.18 -9.89
N LEU A 13 -8.04 -10.03 -10.87
CA LEU A 13 -9.08 -9.01 -10.86
C LEU A 13 -10.00 -9.18 -9.64
N GLY A 14 -10.46 -10.40 -9.36
CA GLY A 14 -11.28 -10.70 -8.19
C GLY A 14 -10.62 -10.25 -6.88
N ALA A 15 -9.33 -10.54 -6.70
CA ALA A 15 -8.55 -10.08 -5.55
C ALA A 15 -8.46 -8.56 -5.50
N PHE A 16 -8.12 -7.90 -6.61
CA PHE A 16 -8.08 -6.43 -6.70
C PHE A 16 -9.39 -5.80 -6.22
N TRP A 17 -10.53 -6.26 -6.74
CA TRP A 17 -11.83 -5.71 -6.37
C TRP A 17 -12.33 -6.13 -4.98
N GLY A 18 -11.70 -7.10 -4.34
CA GLY A 18 -11.96 -7.50 -2.96
C GLY A 18 -11.16 -6.69 -1.94
N MET A 19 -10.07 -6.03 -2.35
CA MET A 19 -9.18 -5.30 -1.45
C MET A 19 -9.62 -3.86 -1.17
N HIS A 20 -10.45 -3.26 -2.02
CA HIS A 20 -10.94 -1.89 -1.84
C HIS A 20 -12.30 -1.65 -2.52
N ASP A 21 -12.99 -0.59 -2.09
CA ASP A 21 -14.16 -0.09 -2.79
C ASP A 21 -13.75 0.75 -4.00
N GLY A 22 -13.86 0.16 -5.19
CA GLY A 22 -13.54 0.80 -6.47
C GLY A 22 -14.47 1.96 -6.88
N ARG A 23 -15.47 2.32 -6.07
CA ARG A 23 -16.36 3.47 -6.27
C ARG A 23 -15.87 4.72 -5.52
N VAL A 24 -14.91 4.59 -4.61
CA VAL A 24 -14.36 5.72 -3.87
C VAL A 24 -13.41 6.53 -4.76
N ARG A 25 -13.74 7.81 -4.97
CA ARG A 25 -12.84 8.75 -5.67
C ARG A 25 -11.73 9.20 -4.73
N LYS A 26 -10.50 9.16 -5.24
CA LYS A 26 -9.28 9.56 -4.53
C LYS A 26 -8.49 10.57 -5.39
N PRO A 27 -7.56 11.35 -4.78
CA PRO A 27 -6.61 12.16 -5.53
C PRO A 27 -5.83 11.34 -6.55
N ALA A 28 -5.24 11.98 -7.55
CA ALA A 28 -4.65 11.31 -8.72
C ALA A 28 -3.68 10.16 -8.36
N GLN A 29 -2.76 10.40 -7.41
CA GLN A 29 -1.77 9.42 -6.94
C GLN A 29 -2.37 8.21 -6.19
N TYR A 30 -3.64 8.27 -5.81
CA TYR A 30 -4.36 7.21 -5.09
C TYR A 30 -5.61 6.75 -5.85
N ALA A 31 -5.79 7.21 -7.09
CA ALA A 31 -6.94 6.83 -7.90
C ALA A 31 -6.84 5.34 -8.28
N SER A 32 -7.96 4.63 -8.12
CA SER A 32 -8.05 3.22 -8.51
C SER A 32 -7.95 3.08 -10.03
N ALA A 33 -7.08 2.18 -10.49
CA ALA A 33 -6.92 1.87 -11.91
C ALA A 33 -6.44 0.43 -12.11
N VAL A 34 -6.84 -0.17 -13.23
CA VAL A 34 -6.29 -1.42 -13.76
C VAL A 34 -5.58 -1.08 -15.07
N PHE A 35 -4.28 -1.39 -15.12
CA PHE A 35 -3.44 -1.24 -16.30
C PHE A 35 -3.33 -2.60 -17.00
N VAL A 36 -3.74 -2.67 -18.27
CA VAL A 36 -3.80 -3.92 -19.04
C VAL A 36 -2.73 -3.95 -20.14
N GLU A 37 -2.11 -5.10 -20.35
CA GLU A 37 -1.01 -5.27 -21.31
C GLU A 37 -1.49 -5.56 -22.74
N GLY A 38 -2.72 -6.06 -22.92
CA GLY A 38 -3.26 -6.44 -24.23
C GLY A 38 -4.78 -6.49 -24.30
N ASP A 39 -5.30 -6.81 -25.49
CA ASP A 39 -6.72 -6.79 -25.79
C ASP A 39 -7.51 -7.84 -25.00
N ALA A 40 -6.92 -9.02 -24.78
CA ALA A 40 -7.53 -10.08 -23.99
C ALA A 40 -7.79 -9.65 -22.54
N GLN A 41 -6.77 -9.09 -21.88
CA GLN A 41 -6.91 -8.54 -20.53
C GLN A 41 -7.89 -7.36 -20.50
N LEU A 42 -7.91 -6.50 -21.53
CA LEU A 42 -8.88 -5.40 -21.60
C LEU A 42 -10.32 -5.92 -21.65
N ALA A 43 -10.57 -6.97 -22.45
CA ALA A 43 -11.90 -7.56 -22.56
C ALA A 43 -12.35 -8.16 -21.21
N GLU A 44 -11.50 -8.95 -20.56
CA GLU A 44 -11.80 -9.53 -19.24
C GLU A 44 -12.03 -8.45 -18.17
N ALA A 45 -11.16 -7.44 -18.11
CA ALA A 45 -11.29 -6.34 -17.15
C ALA A 45 -12.56 -5.51 -17.37
N ARG A 46 -12.98 -5.34 -18.64
CA ARG A 46 -14.24 -4.68 -18.99
C ARG A 46 -15.45 -5.48 -18.52
N THR A 47 -15.47 -6.79 -18.76
CA THR A 47 -16.55 -7.66 -18.26
C THR A 47 -16.67 -7.58 -16.74
N PHE A 48 -15.54 -7.57 -16.02
CA PHE A 48 -15.54 -7.35 -14.56
C PHE A 48 -16.11 -5.99 -14.16
N LEU A 49 -15.71 -4.93 -14.85
CA LEU A 49 -16.18 -3.57 -14.58
C LEU A 49 -17.69 -3.47 -14.79
N GLU A 50 -18.20 -3.99 -15.91
CA GLU A 50 -19.63 -3.99 -16.25
C GLU A 50 -20.45 -4.76 -15.22
N ALA A 51 -19.96 -5.92 -14.78
CA ALA A 51 -20.59 -6.67 -13.68
C ALA A 51 -20.67 -5.83 -12.40
N ARG A 52 -19.59 -5.11 -12.03
CA ARG A 52 -19.60 -4.22 -10.85
C ARG A 52 -20.48 -2.99 -11.02
N GLU A 53 -20.59 -2.43 -12.22
CA GLU A 53 -21.52 -1.34 -12.47
C GLU A 53 -22.98 -1.80 -12.33
N SER A 54 -23.29 -3.05 -12.70
CA SER A 54 -24.64 -3.61 -12.57
C SER A 54 -25.08 -3.86 -11.12
N GLU A 55 -24.15 -4.05 -10.18
CA GLU A 55 -24.44 -4.33 -8.77
C GLU A 55 -25.02 -3.13 -8.01
N SER A 56 -24.82 -1.90 -8.50
CA SER A 56 -25.20 -0.70 -7.73
C SER A 56 -25.30 0.54 -8.63
N LEU A 57 -26.25 1.42 -8.31
CA LEU A 57 -26.42 2.73 -8.97
C LEU A 57 -25.25 3.70 -8.79
N LYS A 58 -24.37 3.46 -7.81
CA LYS A 58 -23.15 4.26 -7.64
C LYS A 58 -22.12 3.89 -8.72
N PRO A 59 -21.65 4.85 -9.52
CA PRO A 59 -20.71 4.58 -10.60
C PRO A 59 -19.36 4.12 -10.06
N VAL A 60 -18.72 3.23 -10.80
CA VAL A 60 -17.36 2.78 -10.49
C VAL A 60 -16.36 3.88 -10.88
N ALA A 61 -15.45 4.21 -9.97
CA ALA A 61 -14.44 5.25 -10.16
C ALA A 61 -13.11 4.69 -10.72
N THR A 62 -12.95 3.36 -10.67
CA THR A 62 -11.77 2.66 -11.14
C THR A 62 -11.64 2.76 -12.66
N ARG A 63 -10.45 3.14 -13.14
CA ARG A 63 -10.19 3.33 -14.58
C ARG A 63 -9.53 2.10 -15.19
N LEU A 64 -9.94 1.73 -16.40
CA LEU A 64 -9.19 0.79 -17.24
C LEU A 64 -8.26 1.58 -18.18
N ARG A 65 -6.97 1.24 -18.18
CA ARG A 65 -5.93 1.92 -18.98
C ARG A 65 -5.02 0.89 -19.62
N ARG A 66 -4.42 1.21 -20.77
CA ARG A 66 -3.30 0.42 -21.28
C ARG A 66 -2.10 0.63 -20.37
N ALA A 67 -1.34 -0.43 -20.15
CA ALA A 67 -0.07 -0.32 -19.46
C ALA A 67 0.87 0.57 -20.29
N GLU A 68 1.39 1.60 -19.63
CA GLU A 68 2.46 2.44 -20.14
C GLU A 68 3.76 2.10 -19.40
N THR A 69 4.83 2.85 -19.64
CA THR A 69 6.08 2.70 -18.90
C THR A 69 5.84 2.76 -17.40
N PHE A 70 6.14 1.66 -16.71
CA PHE A 70 6.09 1.59 -15.26
C PHE A 70 7.42 2.04 -14.68
N HIS A 71 7.45 3.22 -14.06
CA HIS A 71 8.61 3.70 -13.32
C HIS A 71 8.64 3.04 -11.95
N ARG A 72 9.65 2.21 -11.73
CA ARG A 72 9.86 1.54 -10.45
C ARG A 72 10.12 2.58 -9.35
N ALA A 73 9.39 2.45 -8.24
CA ALA A 73 9.63 3.29 -7.06
C ALA A 73 10.95 2.93 -6.37
N GLU A 74 11.48 3.88 -5.62
CA GLU A 74 12.74 3.81 -4.89
C GLU A 74 12.79 2.60 -3.94
N TRP A 75 14.01 2.13 -3.63
CA TRP A 75 14.25 0.89 -2.87
C TRP A 75 13.51 0.84 -1.52
N TYR A 76 13.33 1.98 -0.86
CA TYR A 76 12.69 2.04 0.46
C TYR A 76 11.16 1.89 0.39
N HIS A 77 10.54 2.09 -0.78
CA HIS A 77 9.15 1.77 -1.03
C HIS A 77 8.93 0.27 -1.29
N GLN A 78 9.95 -0.44 -1.74
CA GLN A 78 9.87 -1.87 -2.03
C GLN A 78 9.71 -2.69 -0.74
N ARG A 79 8.73 -3.60 -0.73
CA ARG A 79 8.37 -4.44 0.44
C ARG A 79 8.17 -3.63 1.73
N TYR A 80 7.65 -2.40 1.63
CA TYR A 80 7.55 -1.44 2.74
C TYR A 80 6.95 -2.04 4.01
N LYS A 81 5.81 -2.75 3.92
CA LYS A 81 5.16 -3.37 5.09
C LYS A 81 6.07 -4.36 5.80
N HIS A 82 6.89 -5.12 5.07
CA HIS A 82 7.81 -6.10 5.64
C HIS A 82 9.01 -5.42 6.31
N LYS A 83 9.63 -4.44 5.62
CA LYS A 83 10.79 -3.69 6.15
C LYS A 83 10.45 -2.88 7.40
N ASN A 84 9.22 -2.39 7.51
CA ASN A 84 8.83 -1.43 8.55
C ASN A 84 7.89 -2.01 9.62
N ARG A 85 7.80 -3.34 9.78
CA ARG A 85 6.91 -3.98 10.78
C ARG A 85 7.12 -3.44 12.20
N LEU A 86 8.37 -3.38 12.65
CA LEU A 86 8.72 -2.89 13.98
C LEU A 86 8.44 -1.40 14.13
N ARG A 87 8.72 -0.61 13.08
CA ARG A 87 8.40 0.82 13.07
C ARG A 87 6.89 1.05 13.22
N MET A 88 6.08 0.33 12.45
CA MET A 88 4.62 0.42 12.54
C MET A 88 4.11 -0.03 13.92
N ALA A 89 4.70 -1.07 14.51
CA ALA A 89 4.37 -1.52 15.86
C ALA A 89 4.74 -0.47 16.91
N ALA A 90 5.90 0.18 16.80
CA ALA A 90 6.35 1.22 17.71
C ALA A 90 5.44 2.45 17.67
N VAL A 91 5.03 2.89 16.46
CA VAL A 91 4.04 3.97 16.29
C VAL A 91 2.71 3.57 16.92
N GLY A 92 2.21 2.37 16.63
CA GLY A 92 0.96 1.86 17.20
C GLY A 92 0.98 1.81 18.73
N ALA A 93 2.08 1.31 19.32
CA ALA A 93 2.27 1.27 20.77
C ALA A 93 2.34 2.67 21.38
N SER A 94 3.04 3.61 20.74
CA SER A 94 3.12 5.00 21.21
C SER A 94 1.75 5.70 21.20
N VAL A 95 0.93 5.47 20.16
CA VAL A 95 -0.45 5.95 20.09
C VAL A 95 -1.33 5.30 21.15
N ALA A 96 -1.25 3.98 21.33
CA ALA A 96 -2.04 3.25 22.30
C ALA A 96 -1.75 3.71 23.74
N LEU A 97 -0.48 3.90 24.09
CA LEU A 97 -0.07 4.47 25.37
C LEU A 97 -0.62 5.90 25.55
N GLY A 98 -0.71 6.69 24.48
CA GLY A 98 -1.28 8.04 24.54
C GLY A 98 -2.80 8.10 24.66
N ALA A 99 -3.49 7.02 24.34
CA ALA A 99 -4.94 6.92 24.36
C ALA A 99 -5.48 6.20 25.62
N LEU A 100 -4.63 5.95 26.62
CA LEU A 100 -5.05 5.28 27.85
C LEU A 100 -6.06 6.15 28.65
N PRO A 101 -7.02 5.52 29.36
CA PRO A 101 -8.00 6.25 30.17
C PRO A 101 -7.33 7.03 31.30
N ALA A 102 -7.89 8.20 31.66
CA ALA A 102 -7.35 9.11 32.66
C ALA A 102 -7.20 8.55 34.11
N GLY A 103 -7.72 7.34 34.38
CA GLY A 103 -7.59 6.66 35.67
C GLY A 103 -6.60 5.49 35.68
N LEU A 104 -6.01 5.13 34.53
CA LEU A 104 -5.04 4.05 34.43
C LEU A 104 -3.63 4.64 34.48
N HIS A 105 -2.95 4.47 35.62
CA HIS A 105 -1.57 4.89 35.76
C HIS A 105 -0.62 3.79 35.28
N VAL A 106 0.17 4.10 34.26
CA VAL A 106 1.27 3.24 33.81
C VAL A 106 2.59 3.95 34.17
N PRO A 107 3.48 3.32 34.95
CA PRO A 107 4.77 3.93 35.26
C PRO A 107 5.59 4.10 33.99
N LEU A 108 6.30 5.21 33.89
CA LEU A 108 7.16 5.57 32.74
C LEU A 108 6.41 5.68 31.40
N GLN A 109 5.10 5.94 31.41
CA GLN A 109 4.26 6.00 30.20
C GLN A 109 4.78 7.02 29.19
N GLU A 110 5.09 8.25 29.63
CA GLU A 110 5.55 9.31 28.72
C GLU A 110 6.95 9.04 28.21
N GLU A 111 7.85 8.54 29.06
CA GLU A 111 9.20 8.12 28.68
C GLU A 111 9.17 7.02 27.63
N ALA A 112 8.30 6.01 27.80
CA ALA A 112 8.11 4.93 26.84
C ALA A 112 7.54 5.45 25.50
N ARG A 113 6.55 6.35 25.53
CA ARG A 113 5.99 6.97 24.32
C ARG A 113 7.04 7.75 23.53
N VAL A 114 7.84 8.56 24.23
CA VAL A 114 8.92 9.36 23.65
C VAL A 114 9.99 8.44 23.07
N ALA A 115 10.42 7.41 23.81
CA ALA A 115 11.42 6.46 23.32
C ALA A 115 10.97 5.75 22.02
N LEU A 116 9.70 5.31 21.96
CA LEU A 116 9.13 4.69 20.76
C LEU A 116 9.07 5.66 19.57
N LEU A 117 8.76 6.93 19.80
CA LEU A 117 8.74 7.96 18.77
C LEU A 117 10.16 8.26 18.26
N VAL A 118 11.13 8.40 19.16
CA VAL A 118 12.55 8.60 18.82
C VAL A 118 13.08 7.42 17.99
N ALA A 119 12.81 6.18 18.42
CA ALA A 119 13.19 4.99 17.67
C ALA A 119 12.54 4.95 16.28
N THR A 120 11.28 5.37 16.17
CA THR A 120 10.57 5.50 14.89
C THR A 120 11.30 6.47 13.96
N ILE A 121 11.59 7.69 14.43
CA ILE A 121 12.27 8.73 13.64
C ILE A 121 13.68 8.26 13.24
N ALA A 122 14.46 7.72 14.18
CA ALA A 122 15.80 7.20 13.91
C ALA A 122 15.78 6.11 12.83
N SER A 123 14.78 5.23 12.87
CA SER A 123 14.64 4.17 11.86
C SER A 123 14.35 4.70 10.45
N MET A 124 13.84 5.94 10.30
CA MET A 124 13.58 6.57 9.00
C MET A 124 14.84 7.13 8.34
N LEU A 125 15.95 7.24 9.07
CA LEU A 125 17.16 7.93 8.61
C LEU A 125 17.71 7.39 7.26
N PRO A 126 17.75 6.07 7.00
CA PRO A 126 18.18 5.57 5.68
C PRO A 126 17.28 6.03 4.52
N GLN A 127 16.00 6.28 4.79
CA GLN A 127 15.04 6.77 3.79
C GLN A 127 15.19 8.28 3.58
N LEU A 128 15.41 9.03 4.66
CA LEU A 128 15.65 10.47 4.60
C LEU A 128 16.97 10.82 3.92
N LEU A 129 17.95 9.92 4.00
CA LEU A 129 19.25 10.02 3.34
C LEU A 129 19.32 9.11 2.11
N SER A 130 18.19 8.82 1.46
CA SER A 130 18.13 7.86 0.35
C SER A 130 19.13 8.19 -0.74
N SER A 131 19.29 9.46 -1.11
CA SER A 131 20.27 9.91 -2.12
C SER A 131 21.73 9.58 -1.79
N VAL A 132 22.07 9.37 -0.52
CA VAL A 132 23.42 8.95 -0.07
C VAL A 132 23.59 7.44 -0.20
N PHE A 133 22.52 6.68 0.00
CA PHE A 133 22.55 5.23 0.09
C PHE A 133 22.01 4.50 -1.14
N GLU A 134 21.40 5.20 -2.09
CA GLU A 134 20.81 4.62 -3.30
C GLU A 134 21.82 3.77 -4.09
N PRO A 135 23.07 4.22 -4.36
CA PRO A 135 24.06 3.40 -5.07
C PRO A 135 24.47 2.14 -4.29
N PHE A 136 24.41 2.19 -2.96
CA PHE A 136 24.73 1.06 -2.09
C PHE A 136 23.62 0.00 -2.14
N PHE A 137 22.36 0.41 -2.05
CA PHE A 137 21.24 -0.54 -2.00
C PHE A 137 20.86 -1.12 -3.36
N ASP A 138 21.08 -0.40 -4.45
CA ASP A 138 20.87 -0.92 -5.81
C ASP A 138 21.86 -2.05 -6.17
N SER A 139 22.97 -2.18 -5.43
CA SER A 139 23.97 -3.25 -5.65
C SER A 139 23.61 -4.62 -5.07
N PHE A 140 22.53 -4.71 -4.28
CA PHE A 140 22.08 -5.94 -3.62
C PHE A 140 20.85 -6.59 -4.26
N GLU A 141 20.47 -6.12 -5.45
CA GLU A 141 19.46 -6.75 -6.31
C GLU A 141 20.10 -7.51 -7.46
#